data_AF-A0A4U3L9W1-F1
#
_entry.id   AF-A0A4U3L9W1-F1
#
_cell.length_a   1.000
_cell.length_b   1.000
_cell.length_c   1.000
_cell.angle_alpha   90.00
_cell.angle_beta   90.00
_cell.angle_gamma   90.00
#
_symmetry.space_group_name_H-M   'P 1'
#
loop_
_entity.id
_entity.type
_entity.pdbx_description
1 polymer ?
#
loop_
_entity_poly.entity_id
_entity_poly.type
_entity_poly.pdbx_seq_one_letter_code
_entity_poly.pdbx_strand_id
1 'polypeptide(L)' 'MPNPKRRHSQQRSAKRRTHYKAEEVTLSKDTTTGEMHVRHRAHVSEGKLYYKGKVVSEKAPLKA' A
#
# COMPACT_ATOMS: atom_id res chain seq x y z
N MET A 1 -18.61 -34.18 10.33
CA MET A 1 -17.83 -32.93 10.15
C MET A 1 -16.56 -32.99 10.99
N PRO A 2 -15.40 -32.58 10.48
CA PRO A 2 -14.17 -32.54 11.26
C PRO A 2 -14.20 -31.37 12.25
N ASN A 3 -14.18 -31.66 13.55
CA ASN A 3 -14.13 -30.66 14.60
C ASN A 3 -12.79 -30.76 15.35
N PRO A 4 -12.15 -29.62 15.72
CA PRO A 4 -10.90 -29.67 16.46
C PRO A 4 -11.13 -30.34 17.83
N LYS A 5 -10.43 -31.46 18.08
CA LYS A 5 -10.55 -32.23 19.33
C LYS A 5 -10.08 -31.46 20.56
N ARG A 6 -9.15 -30.51 20.39
CA ARG A 6 -8.55 -29.69 21.45
C ARG A 6 -8.30 -28.27 20.97
N ARG A 7 -8.32 -27.32 21.90
CA ARG A 7 -7.84 -25.95 21.66
C ARG A 7 -6.33 -25.96 21.38
N HIS A 8 -5.87 -25.17 20.42
CA HIS A 8 -4.44 -24.98 20.18
C HIS A 8 -3.79 -24.14 21.30
N SER A 9 -2.56 -24.49 21.67
CA SER A 9 -1.78 -23.69 22.61
C SER A 9 -1.51 -22.28 22.06
N GLN A 10 -1.27 -21.35 22.98
CA GLN A 10 -0.88 -19.99 22.60
C GLN A 10 0.43 -19.99 21.80
N GLN A 11 1.41 -20.81 22.21
CA GLN A 11 2.67 -20.97 21.49
C GLN A 11 2.47 -21.44 20.04
N ARG A 12 1.60 -22.44 19.80
CA ARG A 12 1.30 -22.91 18.43
C ARG A 12 0.64 -21.81 17.59
N SER A 13 -0.29 -21.07 18.19
CA SER A 13 -1.00 -19.98 17.51
C SER A 13 -0.05 -18.82 17.16
N ALA A 14 0.85 -18.47 18.06
CA ALA A 14 1.89 -17.46 17.84
C ALA A 14 2.87 -17.90 16.74
N LYS A 15 3.37 -19.14 16.79
CA LYS A 15 4.23 -19.72 15.75
C LYS A 15 3.56 -19.77 14.38
N ARG A 16 2.25 -20.05 14.29
CA ARG A 16 1.51 -20.02 13.02
C ARG A 16 1.40 -18.60 12.44
N ARG A 17 1.30 -17.58 13.30
CA ARG A 17 1.14 -16.17 12.90
C ARG A 17 2.46 -15.46 12.62
N THR A 18 3.61 -16.14 12.64
CA THR A 18 4.92 -15.53 12.36
C THR A 18 5.02 -14.98 10.94
N HIS A 19 4.29 -15.54 9.99
CA HIS A 19 4.27 -15.09 8.58
C HIS A 19 3.16 -14.08 8.29
N TYR A 20 2.30 -13.76 9.25
CA TYR A 20 1.20 -12.80 9.08
C TYR A 20 1.77 -11.40 9.36
N LYS A 21 2.55 -10.90 8.40
CA LYS A 21 3.25 -9.61 8.48
C LYS A 21 2.66 -8.63 7.48
N ALA A 22 2.60 -7.37 7.87
CA ALA A 22 2.30 -6.29 6.93
C ALA A 22 3.54 -6.07 6.06
N GLU A 23 3.33 -5.97 4.76
CA GLU A 23 4.38 -5.59 3.81
C GLU A 23 4.32 -4.08 3.57
N GLU A 24 5.49 -3.46 3.51
CA GLU A 24 5.58 -2.04 3.19
C GLU A 24 5.33 -1.81 1.70
N VAL A 25 4.57 -0.76 1.39
CA VAL A 25 4.32 -0.38 0.01
C VAL A 25 5.59 0.25 -0.56
N THR A 26 5.94 -0.12 -1.80
CA THR A 26 7.08 0.50 -2.49
C THR A 26 6.75 1.95 -2.87
N LEU A 27 7.43 2.89 -2.21
CA LEU A 27 7.30 4.32 -2.47
C LEU A 27 8.50 4.86 -3.28
N SER A 28 8.23 5.81 -4.17
CA SER A 28 9.23 6.56 -4.94
C SER A 28 9.01 8.06 -4.79
N LYS A 29 10.10 8.84 -4.83
CA LYS A 29 10.02 10.30 -4.92
C LYS A 29 9.75 10.70 -6.36
N ASP A 30 8.83 11.63 -6.56
CA ASP A 30 8.69 12.30 -7.85
C ASP A 30 9.81 13.33 -8.02
N THR A 31 10.37 13.41 -9.22
CA THR A 31 11.49 14.31 -9.53
C THR A 31 11.07 15.76 -9.65
N THR A 32 9.82 16.02 -10.05
CA THR A 32 9.32 17.37 -10.33
C THR A 32 8.71 18.02 -9.09
N THR A 33 7.91 17.27 -8.34
CA THR A 33 7.17 17.77 -7.17
C THR A 33 7.86 17.47 -5.85
N GLY A 34 8.79 16.50 -5.81
CA GLY A 34 9.45 16.05 -4.58
C GLY A 34 8.57 15.19 -3.66
N GLU A 35 7.30 14.99 -4.01
CA GLU A 35 6.35 14.21 -3.21
C GLU A 35 6.61 12.69 -3.32
N MET A 36 6.34 11.99 -2.21
CA MET A 36 6.39 10.53 -2.16
C MET A 36 5.10 9.93 -2.71
N HIS A 37 5.21 9.07 -3.71
CA HIS A 37 4.08 8.38 -4.31
C HIS A 37 4.34 6.87 -4.41
N VAL A 38 3.27 6.09 -4.54
CA VAL A 38 3.38 4.65 -4.80
C VAL A 38 4.01 4.44 -6.16
N ARG A 39 5.04 3.58 -6.22
CA ARG A 39 5.79 3.35 -7.46
C ARG A 39 4.86 2.94 -8.60
N HIS A 40 5.11 3.52 -9.78
CA HIS A 40 4.33 3.32 -11.01
C HIS A 40 2.85 3.76 -10.92
N ARG A 41 2.49 4.61 -9.96
CA ARG A 41 1.16 5.24 -9.90
C ARG A 41 1.28 6.75 -10.08
N ALA A 42 0.26 7.35 -10.69
CA ALA A 42 0.13 8.80 -10.72
C ALA A 42 -0.28 9.31 -9.33
N HIS A 43 0.17 10.51 -8.97
CA HIS A 43 -0.18 11.19 -7.72
C HIS A 43 -0.69 12.59 -7.98
N VAL A 44 -1.42 13.13 -7.01
CA VAL A 44 -1.96 14.49 -7.11
C VAL A 44 -1.08 15.41 -6.29
N SER A 45 -0.50 16.41 -6.94
CA SER A 45 0.28 17.49 -6.32
C SER A 45 -0.36 18.81 -6.75
N GLU A 46 -0.62 19.71 -5.80
CA GLU A 46 -1.18 21.04 -6.07
C GLU A 46 -2.44 21.05 -6.98
N GLY A 47 -3.30 20.02 -6.85
CA GLY A 47 -4.55 19.91 -7.61
C GLY A 47 -4.43 19.36 -9.05
N LYS A 48 -3.20 19.10 -9.51
CA LYS A 48 -2.90 18.49 -10.81
C LYS A 48 -2.44 17.03 -10.64
N LEU A 49 -2.71 16.20 -11.64
CA LEU A 49 -2.28 14.80 -11.65
C LEU A 49 -0.91 14.68 -12.31
N TYR A 50 0.08 14.16 -11.59
CA TYR A 50 1.44 13.97 -12.04
C TYR A 50 1.78 12.49 -12.22
N TYR A 51 2.57 12.19 -13.25
CA TYR A 51 3.18 10.88 -13.46
C TYR A 51 4.53 11.04 -14.16
N LYS A 52 5.57 10.40 -13.62
CA LYS A 52 6.94 10.47 -14.18
C LYS A 52 7.38 11.93 -14.43
N GLY A 53 7.08 12.82 -13.48
CA GLY A 53 7.42 14.24 -13.55
C GLY A 53 6.64 15.09 -14.56
N LYS A 54 5.64 14.53 -15.26
CA LYS A 54 4.79 15.25 -16.22
C LYS A 54 3.37 15.44 -15.67
N VAL A 55 2.73 16.54 -16.04
CA VAL A 55 1.29 16.75 -15.80
C VAL A 55 0.51 15.86 -16.76
N VAL A 56 -0.27 14.94 -16.21
CA VAL A 56 -1.17 14.05 -16.96
C VAL A 56 -2.56 14.67 -17.09
N SER A 57 -3.01 15.39 -16.07
CA SER A 57 -4.29 16.10 -16.06
C SER A 57 -4.17 17.37 -15.23
N GLU A 58 -4.72 18.47 -15.72
CA GLU A 58 -4.81 19.74 -15.01
C GLU A 58 -5.83 19.69 -13.87
N LYS A 59 -6.79 18.76 -13.95
CA LYS A 59 -7.80 18.53 -12.91
C LYS A 59 -7.59 17.17 -12.28
N ALA A 60 -7.38 17.15 -10.96
CA ALA A 60 -7.34 15.91 -10.20
C ALA A 60 -8.66 15.13 -10.33
N PRO A 61 -8.62 13.79 -10.46
CA PRO A 61 -9.83 12.98 -10.39
C PRO A 61 -10.49 13.17 -9.02
N LEU A 62 -11.82 13.33 -9.02
CA LEU A 62 -12.60 13.34 -7.78
C LEU A 62 -12.36 12.00 -7.07
N LYS A 63 -11.91 12.05 -5.82
CA LYS A 63 -11.86 10.84 -4.98
C LYS A 63 -13.30 10.36 -4.81
N ALA A 64 -13.59 9.15 -5.27
CA ALA A 64 -14.86 8.46 -5.04
C ALA A 64 -15.01 8.06 -3.56
#